data_AF-A0A933EXG9-F1
#
_entry.id   AF-A0A933EXG9-F1
#
_cell.length_a   1.000
_cell.length_b   1.000
_cell.length_c   1.000
_cell.angle_alpha   90.00
_cell.angle_beta   90.00
_cell.angle_gamma   90.00
#
_symmetry.space_group_name_H-M   'P 1'
#
loop_
_entity.id
_entity.type
_entity.pdbx_description
1 polymer ?
#
loop_
_entity_poly.entity_id
_entity_poly.type
_entity_poly.pdbx_seq_one_letter_code
_entity_poly.pdbx_strand_id
1 'polypeptide(L)'
;MKFFTFKIIIEPEENPEDGYYAYSPELPGCYSNGATIEETRVNMRDALETHLEVFIDRNKLSSLQFKYREKPVYTELFTLAVPA
;
A
#
# COMPACT_ATOMS: atom_id res chain seq x y z
N MET A 1 2.85 10.18 15.98
CA MET A 1 2.25 9.17 15.07
C MET A 1 3.38 8.41 14.41
N LYS A 2 3.25 7.09 14.25
CA LYS A 2 4.17 6.30 13.43
C LYS A 2 3.60 6.26 12.01
N PHE A 3 4.45 6.48 11.03
CA PHE A 3 4.07 6.41 9.62
C PHE A 3 4.79 5.23 9.00
N PHE A 4 4.06 4.45 8.21
CA PHE A 4 4.61 3.33 7.47
C PHE A 4 4.34 3.52 5.99
N THR A 5 5.24 3.03 5.16
CA THR A 5 5.10 3.08 3.70
C THR A 5 5.45 1.70 3.19
N PHE A 6 4.58 1.14 2.36
CA PHE A 6 4.75 -0.17 1.77
C PHE A 6 4.66 -0.05 0.26
N LYS A 7 5.55 -0.73 -0.44
CA LYS A 7 5.37 -0.96 -1.87
C LYS A 7 4.26 -1.99 -2.06
N ILE A 8 3.27 -1.68 -2.89
CA ILE A 8 2.25 -2.61 -3.36
C ILE A 8 2.54 -2.91 -4.84
N ILE A 9 2.52 -4.18 -5.20
CA ILE A 9 2.57 -4.66 -6.58
C ILE A 9 1.17 -5.20 -6.90
N ILE A 10 0.65 -4.85 -8.08
CA ILE A 10 -0.66 -5.30 -8.58
C ILE A 10 -0.43 -5.92 -9.94
N GLU A 11 -0.87 -7.15 -10.11
CA GLU A 11 -0.68 -7.95 -11.30
C GLU A 11 -2.04 -8.57 -11.68
N PRO A 12 -2.32 -8.76 -12.99
CA PRO A 12 -3.50 -9.51 -13.41
C PRO A 12 -3.39 -10.96 -12.93
N GLU A 13 -4.52 -11.54 -12.55
CA GLU A 13 -4.60 -12.97 -12.24
C GLU A 13 -4.32 -13.83 -13.48
N GLU A 14 -4.00 -15.11 -13.29
CA GLU A 14 -3.75 -16.05 -14.40
C GLU A 14 -4.94 -16.14 -15.35
N ASN A 15 -6.15 -16.09 -14.80
CA ASN A 15 -7.39 -16.01 -15.55
C ASN A 15 -7.92 -14.56 -15.50
N PRO A 16 -8.08 -13.88 -16.65
CA PRO A 16 -8.55 -12.49 -16.69
C PRO A 16 -9.91 -12.25 -16.03
N GLU A 17 -10.78 -13.26 -15.97
CA GLU A 17 -12.09 -13.17 -15.32
C GLU A 17 -11.99 -13.03 -13.79
N ASP A 18 -10.86 -13.43 -13.20
CA ASP A 18 -10.61 -13.34 -11.75
C ASP A 18 -10.06 -11.94 -11.35
N GLY A 19 -9.74 -11.10 -12.33
CA GLY A 19 -9.33 -9.71 -12.13
C GLY A 19 -7.84 -9.56 -11.82
N TYR A 20 -7.52 -8.95 -10.67
CA TYR A 20 -6.17 -8.59 -10.26
C TYR A 20 -5.89 -9.05 -8.83
N TYR A 21 -4.64 -9.43 -8.58
CA TYR A 21 -4.13 -9.63 -7.23
C TYR A 21 -3.08 -8.59 -6.88
N ALA A 22 -2.94 -8.34 -5.58
CA ALA A 22 -1.98 -7.44 -5.01
C ALA A 22 -1.22 -8.07 -3.86
N TYR A 23 0.03 -7.66 -3.71
CA TYR A 23 0.88 -8.06 -2.60
C TYR A 23 1.92 -6.99 -2.29
N SER A 24 2.45 -7.04 -1.06
CA SER A 24 3.61 -6.23 -0.67
C SER A 24 4.83 -7.13 -0.45
N PRO A 25 5.92 -6.97 -1.22
CA PRO A 25 7.17 -7.71 -1.00
C PRO A 25 7.76 -7.48 0.40
N GLU A 26 7.43 -6.35 1.03
CA GLU A 26 7.96 -5.97 2.33
C GLU A 26 7.11 -6.53 3.49
N LEU A 27 5.90 -7.05 3.19
CA LEU A 27 5.01 -7.74 4.12
C LEU A 27 4.62 -9.11 3.58
N PRO A 28 5.51 -10.12 3.70
CA PRO A 28 5.20 -11.48 3.28
C PRO A 28 3.92 -11.99 3.95
N GLY A 29 2.99 -12.50 3.14
CA GLY A 29 1.69 -12.97 3.64
C GLY A 29 0.57 -11.92 3.58
N CYS A 30 0.86 -10.67 3.20
CA CYS A 30 -0.15 -9.65 2.96
C CYS A 30 -0.53 -9.63 1.46
N TYR A 31 -1.69 -10.20 1.16
CA TYR A 31 -2.25 -10.33 -0.18
C TYR A 31 -3.70 -9.83 -0.19
N SER A 32 -4.15 -9.37 -1.35
CA SER A 32 -5.54 -9.03 -1.59
C SER A 32 -5.85 -9.13 -3.09
N ASN A 33 -7.11 -9.09 -3.48
CA ASN A 33 -7.54 -9.20 -4.88
C ASN A 33 -8.82 -8.39 -5.14
N GLY A 34 -9.15 -8.17 -6.41
CA GLY A 34 -10.36 -7.47 -6.85
C GLY A 34 -10.56 -7.51 -8.36
N ALA A 35 -11.78 -7.24 -8.83
CA ALA A 35 -12.11 -7.31 -10.25
C ALA A 35 -11.43 -6.20 -11.07
N THR A 36 -11.09 -5.09 -10.43
CA THR A 36 -10.39 -3.94 -11.04
C THR A 36 -9.13 -3.57 -10.27
N ILE A 37 -8.24 -2.81 -10.90
CA ILE A 37 -7.05 -2.26 -10.24
C ILE A 37 -7.47 -1.39 -9.05
N GLU A 38 -8.49 -0.54 -9.22
CA GLU A 38 -9.02 0.34 -8.17
C GLU A 38 -9.55 -0.45 -6.97
N GLU A 39 -10.39 -1.46 -7.22
CA GLU A 39 -10.92 -2.32 -6.17
C GLU A 39 -9.80 -3.07 -5.43
N THR A 40 -8.87 -3.64 -6.18
CA THR A 40 -7.70 -4.33 -5.63
C THR A 40 -6.85 -3.41 -4.75
N ARG A 41 -6.68 -2.14 -5.15
CA ARG A 41 -5.98 -1.12 -4.34
C ARG A 41 -6.69 -0.81 -3.04
N VAL A 42 -8.02 -0.75 -3.04
CA VAL A 42 -8.83 -0.53 -1.82
C VAL A 42 -8.70 -1.74 -0.91
N ASN A 43 -8.93 -2.95 -1.43
CA ASN A 43 -8.87 -4.18 -0.63
C ASN A 43 -7.46 -4.41 -0.07
N MET A 44 -6.41 -4.08 -0.82
CA MET A 44 -5.03 -4.16 -0.33
C MET A 44 -4.74 -3.16 0.79
N ARG A 45 -5.35 -1.97 0.78
CA ARG A 45 -5.22 -1.02 1.89
C ARG A 45 -5.81 -1.58 3.17
N ASP A 46 -7.01 -2.17 3.10
CA ASP A 46 -7.67 -2.77 4.25
C ASP A 46 -6.88 -3.96 4.80
N ALA A 47 -6.30 -4.77 3.89
CA ALA A 47 -5.41 -5.87 4.26
C ALA A 47 -4.15 -5.37 4.98
N LEU A 48 -3.52 -4.28 4.51
CA LEU A 48 -2.36 -3.67 5.16
C LEU A 48 -2.70 -3.14 6.56
N GLU A 49 -3.81 -2.43 6.71
CA GLU A 49 -4.27 -1.91 8.01
C GLU A 49 -4.46 -3.04 9.01
N THR A 50 -5.25 -4.05 8.64
CA THR A 50 -5.49 -5.25 9.48
C THR A 50 -4.20 -5.98 9.83
N HIS A 51 -3.29 -6.12 8.86
CA HIS A 51 -2.04 -6.85 9.06
C HIS A 51 -1.09 -6.08 10.01
N LEU A 52 -1.09 -4.75 9.96
CA LEU A 52 -0.28 -3.91 10.86
C LEU A 52 -0.79 -3.90 12.29
N GLU A 53 -2.11 -3.92 12.50
CA GLU A 53 -2.70 -4.08 13.83
C GLU A 53 -2.15 -5.34 14.51
N VAL A 54 -2.12 -6.47 13.79
CA VAL A 54 -1.56 -7.73 14.29
C VAL A 54 -0.06 -7.62 14.61
N PHE A 55 0.72 -6.88 13.82
CA PHE A 55 2.16 -6.70 14.07
C PHE A 55 2.45 -5.79 15.27
N ILE A 56 1.63 -4.75 15.47
CA ILE A 56 1.73 -3.84 16.61
C ILE A 56 1.40 -4.61 17.90
N ASP A 57 0.29 -5.35 17.91
CA ASP A 57 -0.15 -6.11 19.08
C ASP A 57 0.84 -7.20 19.49
N ARG A 58 1.52 -7.82 18.52
CA ARG A 58 2.50 -8.87 18.77
C ARG A 58 3.91 -8.35 19.08
N ASN A 59 4.10 -7.02 19.14
CA ASN A 59 5.41 -6.35 19.32
C ASN A 59 6.51 -6.88 18.37
N LYS A 60 6.11 -7.35 17.18
CA LYS A 60 7.01 -7.90 16.15
C LYS A 60 7.51 -6.85 15.16
N LEU A 61 7.13 -5.60 15.37
CA LEU A 61 7.50 -4.48 14.51
C LEU A 61 9.04 -4.30 14.41
N SER A 62 9.78 -4.72 15.43
CA SER A 62 11.25 -4.71 15.47
C SER A 62 11.92 -5.74 14.53
N SER A 63 11.18 -6.78 14.12
CA SER A 63 11.68 -7.84 13.22
C SER A 63 11.47 -7.52 11.74
N LEU A 64 10.57 -6.58 11.44
CA LEU A 64 10.41 -6.09 10.09
C LEU A 64 11.53 -5.07 9.84
N GLN A 65 12.47 -5.41 8.94
CA GLN A 65 13.57 -4.55 8.54
C GLN A 65 13.08 -3.39 7.64
N PHE A 66 12.04 -2.68 8.05
CA PHE A 66 11.58 -1.49 7.36
C PHE A 66 12.63 -0.40 7.51
N LYS A 67 13.21 0.04 6.40
CA LYS A 67 13.98 1.28 6.34
C LYS A 67 13.00 2.43 6.58
N TYR A 68 12.81 2.77 7.85
CA TYR A 68 12.03 3.91 8.32
C TYR A 68 12.56 5.17 7.62
N ARG A 69 11.92 5.59 6.53
CA ARG A 69 12.21 6.86 5.87
C ARG A 69 11.15 7.84 6.34
N GLU A 70 11.51 8.65 7.32
CA GLU A 70 10.81 9.91 7.55
C GLU A 70 11.03 10.80 6.32
N LYS A 71 10.10 10.77 5.37
CA LYS A 71 9.93 11.85 4.39
C LYS A 71 8.43 12.08 4.16
N PRO A 72 7.93 13.31 4.30
CA PRO A 72 6.59 13.64 3.82
C PRO A 72 6.61 13.69 2.29
N VAL A 73 5.56 13.17 1.64
CA VAL A 73 5.28 13.33 0.20
C VAL A 73 3.77 13.13 0.04
N TYR A 74 3.00 14.07 -0.51
CA TYR A 74 3.07 14.62 -1.87
C TYR A 74 3.00 16.16 -1.89
N THR A 75 3.72 16.81 -2.80
CA THR A 75 3.70 18.27 -3.02
C THR A 75 3.56 18.53 -4.51
N GLU A 76 2.59 19.36 -4.87
CA GLU A 76 2.34 19.80 -6.23
C GLU A 76 2.44 21.33 -6.29
N LEU A 77 3.30 21.83 -7.18
CA LEU A 77 3.40 23.26 -7.49
C LEU A 77 2.83 23.48 -8.88
N PHE A 78 1.85 24.38 -8.98
CA PHE A 78 1.32 24.84 -10.25
C PHE A 78 1.45 26.36 -10.33
N THR A 79 1.72 26.88 -11.53
CA THR A 79 1.80 28.31 -11.82
C THR A 79 0.62 28.70 -12.69
N LEU A 80 -0.17 29.68 -12.23
CA LEU A 80 -1.26 30.27 -13.01
C LEU A 80 -0.87 31.68 -13.44
N ALA A 81 -1.03 31.97 -14.73
CA ALA A 81 -1.06 33.32 -15.23
C ALA A 81 -2.50 33.85 -15.17
N VAL A 82 -2.70 35.01 -14.56
CA VAL A 82 -3.98 35.72 -14.53
C VAL A 82 -3.83 36.98 -15.37
N PRO A 83 -4.78 37.30 -16.28
CA PRO A 83 -4.77 38.56 -17.01
C PRO A 83 -4.91 39.75 -16.04
N ALA A 84 -4.30 40.89 -16.38
CA ALA A 84 -4.50 42.14 -15.65
C ALA A 84 -5.93 42.68 -15.85
#